data_AF-A0A317JAB6-F1
#
_entry.id   AF-A0A317JAB6-F1
#
_cell.length_a   1.000
_cell.length_b   1.000
_cell.length_c   1.000
_cell.angle_alpha   90.00
_cell.angle_beta   90.00
_cell.angle_gamma   90.00
#
_symmetry.space_group_name_H-M   'P 1'
#
loop_
_entity.id
_entity.type
_entity.pdbx_description
1 polymer ?
#
loop_
_entity_poly.entity_id
_entity_poly.type
_entity_poly.pdbx_seq_one_letter_code
_entity_poly.pdbx_strand_id
1 'polypeptide(L)'
;MVFLTVKLSDGRKGDAVLLAVSRDRMRLALQGQTDTIELRRAGDEWVDEFGDAVSLDYFWTADGSSIGSISEDVFPMVSTARH
;
A
#
# COMPACT_ATOMS: atom_id res chain seq x y z
N MET A 1 -4.27 6.28 -10.52
CA MET A 1 -4.34 5.02 -9.74
C MET A 1 -2.92 4.52 -9.56
N VAL A 2 -2.55 4.18 -8.33
CA VAL A 2 -1.22 3.65 -7.99
C VAL A 2 -1.40 2.18 -7.64
N PHE A 3 -0.51 1.36 -8.15
CA PHE A 3 -0.43 -0.06 -7.92
C PHE A 3 0.86 -0.36 -7.19
N LEU A 4 0.86 -1.46 -6.44
CA LEU A 4 2.04 -1.95 -5.79
C LEU A 4 2.04 -3.46 -5.67
N THR A 5 3.22 -4.04 -5.50
CA THR A 5 3.32 -5.43 -5.08
C THR A 5 3.64 -5.49 -3.60
N VAL A 6 2.84 -6.25 -2.86
CA VAL A 6 3.04 -6.50 -1.43
C VAL A 6 3.52 -7.90 -1.17
N LYS A 7 4.24 -8.06 -0.06
CA LYS A 7 4.59 -9.35 0.52
C LYS A 7 4.05 -9.41 1.95
N LEU A 8 3.22 -10.41 2.21
CA LEU A 8 2.61 -10.66 3.52
C LEU A 8 3.55 -11.51 4.39
N SER A 9 3.35 -11.48 5.72
CA SER A 9 4.12 -12.28 6.69
C SER A 9 4.14 -13.77 6.40
N ASP A 10 3.06 -14.32 5.83
CA ASP A 10 2.95 -15.74 5.49
C ASP A 10 3.73 -16.12 4.21
N GLY A 11 4.44 -15.18 3.62
CA GLY A 11 5.26 -15.35 2.43
C GLY A 11 4.50 -15.17 1.12
N ARG A 12 3.18 -14.92 1.16
CA ARG A 12 2.41 -14.62 -0.06
C ARG A 12 2.84 -13.28 -0.64
N LYS A 13 2.91 -13.24 -1.97
CA LYS A 13 3.13 -12.03 -2.75
C LYS A 13 1.90 -11.77 -3.61
N GLY A 14 1.47 -10.52 -3.71
CA GLY A 14 0.30 -10.15 -4.48
C GLY A 14 0.34 -8.70 -4.94
N ASP A 15 -0.29 -8.43 -6.08
CA ASP A 15 -0.48 -7.07 -6.57
C ASP A 15 -1.67 -6.42 -5.88
N ALA A 16 -1.55 -5.14 -5.60
CA ALA A 16 -2.52 -4.34 -4.89
C ALA A 16 -2.73 -2.99 -5.56
N VAL A 17 -3.91 -2.43 -5.38
CA VAL A 17 -4.19 -1.03 -5.68
C VAL A 17 -4.09 -0.23 -4.39
N LEU A 18 -3.31 0.85 -4.42
CA LEU A 18 -3.23 1.82 -3.34
C LEU A 18 -4.47 2.72 -3.36
N LEU A 19 -5.34 2.55 -2.36
CA LEU A 19 -6.60 3.28 -2.26
C LEU A 19 -6.46 4.61 -1.51
N ALA A 20 -5.65 4.60 -0.44
CA ALA A 20 -5.36 5.77 0.37
C ALA A 20 -4.00 5.60 1.06
N VAL A 21 -3.29 6.70 1.27
CA VAL A 21 -2.03 6.68 2.01
C VAL A 21 -1.82 7.99 2.76
N SER A 22 -1.27 7.87 3.96
CA SER A 22 -0.76 8.96 4.77
C SER A 22 0.55 8.52 5.43
N ARG A 23 1.12 9.38 6.28
CA ARG A 23 2.37 9.07 7.00
C ARG A 23 2.28 7.80 7.84
N ASP A 24 1.13 7.55 8.45
CA ASP A 24 0.94 6.50 9.47
C ASP A 24 -0.10 5.44 9.12
N ARG A 25 -0.79 5.60 7.98
CA ARG A 25 -1.86 4.72 7.52
C ARG A 25 -1.80 4.49 6.01
N MET A 26 -2.14 3.28 5.58
CA MET A 26 -2.27 2.91 4.18
C MET A 26 -3.48 2.00 3.99
N ARG A 27 -4.20 2.14 2.88
CA ARG A 27 -5.29 1.22 2.50
C ARG A 27 -5.04 0.64 1.12
N LEU A 28 -5.13 -0.67 1.03
CA LEU A 28 -4.79 -1.46 -0.14
C LEU A 28 -5.92 -2.41 -0.51
N ALA A 29 -6.26 -2.50 -1.80
CA ALA A 29 -7.09 -3.58 -2.31
C ALA A 29 -6.20 -4.62 -2.99
N LEU A 30 -6.15 -5.84 -2.47
CA LEU A 30 -5.41 -6.93 -3.10
C LEU A 30 -6.15 -7.46 -4.32
N GLN A 31 -5.42 -7.70 -5.40
CA GLN A 31 -6.00 -8.33 -6.58
C GLN A 31 -6.53 -9.72 -6.20
N GLY A 32 -7.79 -9.98 -6.56
CA GLY A 32 -8.46 -11.24 -6.26
C GLY A 32 -9.03 -11.36 -4.84
N GLN A 33 -8.94 -10.31 -4.01
CA GLN A 33 -9.63 -10.23 -2.73
C GLN A 33 -10.68 -9.12 -2.76
N THR A 34 -11.81 -9.36 -2.10
CA THR A 34 -12.89 -8.37 -1.97
C THR A 34 -12.59 -7.37 -0.84
N ASP A 35 -11.83 -7.80 0.15
CA ASP A 35 -11.49 -6.98 1.31
C ASP A 35 -10.34 -6.01 1.05
N THR A 36 -10.43 -4.86 1.73
CA THR A 36 -9.37 -3.86 1.77
C THR A 36 -8.52 -4.11 3.00
N ILE A 37 -7.20 -4.14 2.83
CA ILE A 37 -6.26 -4.22 3.93
C ILE A 37 -5.91 -2.81 4.39
N GLU A 38 -6.02 -2.56 5.69
CA GLU A 38 -5.50 -1.35 6.33
C GLU A 38 -4.15 -1.65 6.98
N LEU A 39 -3.11 -0.92 6.57
CA LEU A 39 -1.80 -0.98 7.18
C LEU A 39 -1.57 0.25 8.07
N ARG A 40 -0.82 0.03 9.14
CA ARG A 40 -0.37 1.05 10.08
C ARG A 40 1.15 1.07 10.08
N ARG A 41 1.72 2.26 10.28
CA ARG A 41 3.16 2.38 10.40
C ARG A 41 3.61 2.05 11.83
N ALA A 42 4.58 1.15 11.94
CA ALA A 42 5.27 0.77 13.18
C ALA A 42 6.77 1.03 13.00
N GLY A 43 7.22 2.24 13.33
CA GLY A 43 8.57 2.69 13.01
C GLY A 43 8.78 2.83 11.51
N ASP A 44 9.70 2.05 10.94
CA ASP A 44 9.97 2.01 9.51
C ASP A 44 9.22 0.90 8.77
N GLU A 45 8.41 0.12 9.48
CA GLU A 45 7.65 -1.00 8.93
C GLU A 45 6.17 -0.66 8.76
N TRP A 46 5.56 -1.27 7.76
CA TRP A 46 4.11 -1.32 7.62
C TRP A 46 3.61 -2.63 8.22
N VAL A 47 2.60 -2.56 9.07
CA VAL A 47 1.99 -3.73 9.69
C VAL A 47 0.48 -3.73 9.44
N ASP A 48 -0.12 -4.90 9.32
CA ASP A 48 -1.57 -5.03 9.17
C ASP A 48 -2.31 -4.87 10.52
N GLU A 49 -3.61 -5.19 10.52
CA GLU A 49 -4.44 -5.12 11.72
C GLU A 49 -4.00 -6.11 12.83
N PHE A 50 -3.39 -7.24 12.46
CA PHE A 50 -2.86 -8.25 13.37
C PHE A 50 -1.46 -7.91 13.89
N GLY A 51 -0.83 -6.88 13.33
CA GLY A 51 0.55 -6.48 13.66
C GLY A 51 1.59 -7.24 12.85
N ASP A 52 1.15 -7.95 11.81
CA ASP A 52 1.99 -8.71 10.91
C ASP A 52 2.65 -7.77 9.89
N ALA A 53 3.96 -7.94 9.67
CA ALA A 53 4.74 -7.09 8.78
C ALA A 53 4.34 -7.29 7.32
N VAL A 54 4.17 -6.18 6.61
CA VAL A 54 3.87 -6.16 5.18
C VAL A 54 4.94 -5.36 4.46
N SER A 55 5.70 -6.05 3.60
CA SER A 55 6.70 -5.39 2.76
C SER A 55 6.04 -4.85 1.49
N LEU A 56 6.45 -3.65 1.08
CA LEU A 56 6.00 -3.01 -0.15
C LEU A 56 7.21 -2.90 -1.09
N ASP A 57 7.18 -3.61 -2.23
CA ASP A 57 8.35 -3.76 -3.10
C ASP A 57 8.37 -2.75 -4.26
N TYR A 58 7.33 -2.81 -5.10
CA TYR A 58 7.31 -2.15 -6.41
C TYR A 58 6.09 -1.26 -6.49
N PHE A 59 6.24 -0.04 -7.01
CA PHE A 59 5.15 0.91 -7.16
C PHE A 59 5.09 1.40 -8.60
N TRP A 60 3.89 1.43 -9.18
CA TRP A 60 3.68 1.97 -10.52
C TRP A 60 2.33 2.65 -10.65
N THR A 61 2.24 3.59 -11.57
CA THR A 61 0.99 4.26 -11.91
C THR A 61 0.31 3.59 -13.09
N ALA A 62 -0.97 3.92 -13.30
CA ALA A 62 -1.74 3.44 -14.45
C ALA A 62 -1.14 3.83 -15.81
N ASP A 63 -0.37 4.92 -15.88
CA ASP A 63 0.38 5.32 -17.08
C ASP A 63 1.71 4.57 -17.28
N GLY A 64 2.05 3.66 -16.37
CA GLY A 64 3.26 2.83 -16.45
C GLY A 64 4.51 3.48 -15.84
N SER A 65 4.40 4.68 -15.27
CA SER A 65 5.51 5.30 -14.54
C SER A 65 5.81 4.51 -13.26
N SER A 66 7.10 4.20 -13.05
CA SER A 66 7.55 3.52 -11.83
C SER A 66 7.87 4.56 -10.75
N ILE A 67 7.46 4.29 -9.52
CA ILE A 67 7.72 5.13 -8.35
C ILE A 67 8.72 4.40 -7.45
N GLY A 68 9.80 5.07 -7.05
CA GLY A 68 10.86 4.43 -6.26
C GLY A 68 10.45 4.07 -4.83
N SER A 69 9.55 4.83 -4.22
CA SER A 69 9.05 4.61 -2.86
C SER A 69 7.77 5.42 -2.61
N ILE A 70 6.98 5.02 -1.61
CA ILE A 70 5.91 5.88 -1.07
C ILE A 70 6.57 7.02 -0.29
N SER A 71 6.60 8.21 -0.90
CA SER A 71 6.99 9.47 -0.27
C SER A 71 5.78 10.40 -0.12
N GLU A 72 5.99 11.54 0.55
CA GLU A 72 4.97 12.60 0.69
C GLU A 72 4.45 13.11 -0.68
N ASP A 73 5.23 12.95 -1.75
CA ASP A 73 4.87 13.28 -3.13
C ASP A 73 3.82 12.32 -3.75
N VAL A 74 3.69 11.11 -3.21
CA VAL A 74 2.72 10.10 -3.70
C VAL A 74 1.34 10.32 -3.08
N PHE A 75 1.27 10.94 -1.89
CA PHE A 75 0.03 11.20 -1.18
C PHE A 75 -0.99 11.99 -2.00
N PRO A 76 -0.65 13.08 -2.72
CA PRO A 76 -1.63 13.78 -3.54
C PRO A 76 -2.10 12.99 -4.77
N MET A 77 -1.36 11.98 -5.23
CA MET A 77 -1.74 11.13 -6.38
C MET A 77 -2.81 10.09 -6.03
N VAL A 78 -2.98 9.82 -4.74
CA VAL A 78 -3.94 8.88 -4.20
C VAL A 78 -4.88 9.69 -3.33
N SER A 79 -6.12 9.92 -3.77
CA SER A 79 -7.11 10.68 -2.98
C SER A 79 -7.13 10.18 -1.54
N THR A 80 -6.63 11.01 -0.61
CA THR A 80 -6.92 10.88 0.81
C THR A 80 -8.42 11.08 0.96
N ALA A 81 -9.18 9.98 0.96
CA ALA A 81 -10.58 10.02 1.37
C ALA A 81 -10.59 10.39 2.87
N ARG A 82 -10.64 11.69 3.13
CA ARG A 82 -10.89 12.25 4.46
C ARG A 82 -12.35 11.98 4.76
N HIS A 83 -12.59 11.12 5.76
CA HIS A 83 -13.91 10.88 6.30
C HIS A 83 -14.45 12.13 7.01
#